data_AF-X0UZY0-F1
#
_entry.id   AF-X0UZY0-F1
#
_cell.length_a   1.000
_cell.length_b   1.000
_cell.length_c   1.000
_cell.angle_alpha   90.00
_cell.angle_beta   90.00
_cell.angle_gamma   90.00
#
_symmetry.space_group_name_H-M   'P 1'
#
loop_
_entity.id
_entity.type
_entity.pdbx_description
1 polymer ?
#
loop_
_entity_poly.entity_id
_entity_poly.type
_entity_poly.pdbx_seq_one_letter_code
_entity_poly.pdbx_strand_id
1 'polypeptide(L)'
;LEVGIRMDVSGVEVTAPGTVLLPIAHVGSILRESSDEKLEISSDGSTTTVLGQRSEFQLPSESPDEFPRVSAFEEQQYHELPARFFREVVRRTTFATDNESARYALGGVLLELTSDKLIAVGTDGRRLAKQEGPAKSIEGHETGDVMTIVPTRAMQLLERALADNEENIKLSTSENDVRVQSGKATIFSRLVEGRYPRWRDVFPQAECIAKIEMTVGPFQAAVRQAAIITTEERRGVNFKFAEGKVTLAAHGAEQGESHVELPISFDAEPA
;
A
#
# COMPACT_ATOMS: atom_id res chain seq x y z
N LEU A 1 -1.86 -17.66 8.66
CA LEU A 1 -2.23 -16.22 8.68
C LEU A 1 -1.34 -15.49 7.68
N GLU A 2 -1.93 -14.84 6.68
CA GLU A 2 -1.18 -14.06 5.68
C GLU A 2 -0.95 -12.63 6.17
N VAL A 3 -2.01 -11.98 6.69
CA VAL A 3 -1.98 -10.65 7.31
C VAL A 3 -2.77 -10.70 8.62
N GLY A 4 -2.31 -9.99 9.64
CA GLY A 4 -2.98 -9.88 10.94
C GLY A 4 -2.85 -8.49 11.53
N ILE A 5 -3.86 -8.03 12.26
CA ILE A 5 -3.86 -6.74 12.95
C ILE A 5 -4.24 -6.97 14.41
N ARG A 6 -3.45 -6.41 15.32
CA ARG A 6 -3.75 -6.25 16.74
C ARG A 6 -3.90 -4.76 17.01
N MET A 7 -4.94 -4.35 17.72
CA MET A 7 -5.17 -2.95 18.05
C MET A 7 -5.75 -2.81 19.45
N ASP A 8 -5.18 -1.92 20.25
CA ASP A 8 -5.74 -1.57 21.55
C ASP A 8 -6.77 -0.44 21.37
N VAL A 9 -8.04 -0.75 21.63
CA VAL A 9 -9.15 0.21 21.52
C VAL A 9 -9.34 0.93 22.87
N SER A 10 -9.36 2.27 22.85
CA SER A 10 -9.71 3.09 24.03
C SER A 10 -11.18 3.46 24.06
N GLY A 11 -11.70 3.81 25.24
CA GLY A 11 -13.09 4.25 25.42
C GLY A 11 -14.08 3.11 25.63
N VAL A 12 -13.59 1.91 25.95
CA VAL A 12 -14.42 0.76 26.31
C VAL A 12 -14.43 0.62 27.84
N GLU A 13 -15.62 0.52 28.42
CA GLU A 13 -15.80 0.17 29.84
C GLU A 13 -15.83 -1.36 29.98
N VAL A 14 -14.94 -1.91 30.81
CA VAL A 14 -14.80 -3.36 31.01
C VAL A 14 -15.41 -3.74 32.35
N THR A 15 -16.61 -4.29 32.32
CA THR A 15 -17.29 -4.82 33.53
C THR A 15 -16.68 -6.16 33.97
N ALA A 16 -16.35 -7.03 33.01
CA ALA A 16 -15.71 -8.31 33.26
C ALA A 16 -14.67 -8.61 32.15
N PRO A 17 -13.41 -8.96 32.50
CA PRO A 17 -12.40 -9.31 31.51
C PRO A 17 -12.71 -10.68 30.87
N GLY A 18 -12.42 -10.82 29.58
CA GLY A 18 -12.65 -12.05 28.84
C GLY A 18 -12.10 -11.97 27.42
N THR A 19 -12.31 -13.03 26.65
CA THR A 19 -11.99 -13.08 25.22
C THR A 19 -13.19 -13.69 24.50
N VAL A 20 -13.57 -13.12 23.36
CA VAL A 20 -14.70 -13.59 22.54
C VAL A 20 -14.35 -13.41 21.07
N LEU A 21 -14.81 -14.33 20.22
CA LEU A 21 -14.75 -14.17 18.78
C LEU A 21 -16.07 -13.58 18.28
N LEU A 22 -15.99 -12.45 17.58
CA LEU A 22 -17.15 -11.71 17.11
C LEU A 22 -17.40 -11.97 15.62
N PRO A 23 -18.63 -12.36 15.21
CA PRO A 23 -18.99 -12.49 13.80
C PRO A 23 -18.96 -11.14 13.08
N ILE A 24 -17.84 -10.80 12.46
CA ILE A 24 -17.53 -9.43 12.01
C ILE A 24 -18.56 -8.84 11.03
N ALA A 25 -19.18 -9.66 10.18
CA ALA A 25 -20.23 -9.21 9.26
C ALA A 25 -21.48 -8.70 9.99
N HIS A 26 -21.92 -9.43 11.03
CA HIS A 26 -23.08 -9.07 11.83
C HIS A 26 -22.75 -7.93 12.78
N VAL A 27 -21.70 -8.06 13.58
CA VAL A 27 -21.29 -7.02 14.55
C VAL A 27 -20.96 -5.72 13.83
N GLY A 28 -20.25 -5.77 12.71
CA GLY A 28 -19.95 -4.59 11.91
C GLY A 28 -21.21 -3.91 11.35
N SER A 29 -22.25 -4.68 11.01
CA SER A 29 -23.52 -4.10 10.54
C SER A 29 -24.33 -3.51 11.70
N ILE A 30 -24.36 -4.19 12.86
CA ILE A 30 -24.97 -3.65 14.09
C ILE A 30 -24.33 -2.32 14.45
N LEU A 31 -22.99 -2.24 14.48
CA LEU A 31 -22.27 -1.01 14.79
C LEU A 31 -22.55 0.13 13.80
N ARG A 32 -22.72 -0.17 12.51
CA ARG A 32 -23.01 0.84 11.49
C ARG A 32 -24.43 1.38 11.54
N GLU A 33 -25.39 0.51 11.85
CA GLU A 33 -26.83 0.86 11.83
C GLU A 33 -27.37 1.24 13.22
N SER A 34 -26.60 1.03 14.29
CA SER A 34 -27.03 1.34 15.65
C SER A 34 -27.30 2.83 15.82
N SER A 35 -28.44 3.13 16.43
CA SER A 35 -28.79 4.48 16.91
C SER A 35 -28.67 4.62 18.43
N ASP A 36 -28.28 3.54 19.11
CA ASP A 36 -28.07 3.53 20.56
C ASP A 36 -26.71 4.18 20.89
N GLU A 37 -26.68 5.05 21.91
CA GLU A 37 -25.46 5.76 22.33
C GLU A 37 -24.38 4.82 22.87
N LYS A 38 -24.81 3.72 23.50
CA LYS A 38 -23.93 2.68 24.06
C LYS A 38 -24.45 1.31 23.65
N LEU A 39 -23.52 0.42 23.37
CA LEU A 39 -23.75 -1.00 23.17
C LEU A 39 -22.91 -1.77 24.18
N GLU A 40 -23.54 -2.69 24.89
CA GLU A 40 -22.89 -3.65 25.76
C GLU A 40 -22.67 -4.95 24.96
N ILE A 41 -21.47 -5.51 25.05
CA ILE A 41 -21.13 -6.79 24.43
C ILE A 41 -20.78 -7.76 25.56
N SER A 42 -21.52 -8.85 25.67
CA SER A 42 -21.29 -9.91 26.64
C SER A 42 -21.35 -11.28 25.96
N SER A 43 -20.72 -12.29 26.56
CA SER A 43 -20.75 -13.66 26.04
C SER A 43 -20.72 -14.66 27.18
N ASP A 44 -21.50 -15.73 27.05
CA ASP A 44 -21.49 -16.88 27.95
C ASP A 44 -20.67 -18.07 27.39
N GLY A 45 -19.97 -17.87 26.27
CA GLY A 45 -19.20 -18.89 25.57
C GLY A 45 -20.00 -19.66 24.50
N SER A 46 -21.33 -19.64 24.57
CA SER A 46 -22.21 -20.20 23.54
C SER A 46 -22.84 -19.12 22.66
N THR A 47 -23.21 -18.01 23.28
CA THR A 47 -23.92 -16.90 22.65
C THR A 47 -23.23 -15.59 23.01
N THR A 48 -22.98 -14.76 22.00
CA THR A 48 -22.56 -13.37 22.18
C THR A 48 -23.79 -12.48 22.07
N THR A 49 -24.05 -11.69 23.12
CA THR A 49 -25.14 -10.72 23.16
C THR A 49 -24.58 -9.33 22.91
N VAL A 50 -25.18 -8.61 21.96
CA VAL A 50 -24.96 -7.17 21.74
C VAL A 50 -26.23 -6.44 22.14
N LEU A 51 -26.19 -5.74 23.26
CA LEU A 51 -27.33 -5.08 23.88
C LEU A 51 -27.20 -3.56 23.80
N GLY A 52 -28.17 -2.90 23.19
CA GLY A 52 -28.35 -1.46 23.22
C GLY A 52 -29.55 -1.05 24.09
N GLN A 53 -29.86 0.25 24.12
CA GLN A 53 -31.04 0.74 24.84
C GLN A 53 -32.34 0.30 24.18
N ARG A 54 -32.34 0.12 22.86
CA ARG A 54 -33.53 -0.20 22.05
C ARG A 54 -33.36 -1.43 21.17
N SER A 55 -32.23 -2.12 21.31
CA SER A 55 -31.85 -3.22 20.44
C SER A 55 -31.21 -4.34 21.24
N GLU A 56 -31.46 -5.58 20.85
CA GLU A 56 -30.79 -6.76 21.39
C GLU A 56 -30.51 -7.71 20.24
N PHE A 57 -29.27 -8.16 20.13
CA PHE A 57 -28.83 -9.13 19.14
C PHE A 57 -28.13 -10.29 19.83
N GLN A 58 -28.56 -11.51 19.53
CA GLN A 58 -27.92 -12.73 20.01
C GLN A 58 -27.25 -13.43 18.83
N LEU A 59 -25.93 -13.59 18.92
CA LEU A 59 -25.08 -14.14 17.86
C LEU A 59 -24.42 -15.43 18.34
N PRO A 60 -24.24 -16.43 17.46
CA PRO A 60 -23.47 -17.62 17.82
C PRO A 60 -22.04 -17.22 18.20
N SER A 61 -21.51 -17.83 19.25
CA SER A 61 -20.11 -17.68 19.67
C SER A 61 -19.29 -18.86 19.17
N GLU A 62 -18.07 -18.57 18.72
CA GLU A 62 -17.06 -19.58 18.40
C GLU A 62 -15.95 -19.53 19.46
N SER A 63 -15.14 -20.58 19.53
CA SER A 63 -14.02 -20.64 20.48
C SER A 63 -12.93 -19.64 20.10
N PRO A 64 -12.57 -18.68 20.97
CA PRO A 64 -11.48 -17.75 20.67
C PRO A 64 -10.11 -18.42 20.55
N ASP A 65 -9.94 -19.62 21.10
CA ASP A 65 -8.69 -20.38 21.03
C ASP A 65 -8.37 -20.86 19.61
N GLU A 66 -9.38 -20.92 18.73
CA GLU A 66 -9.20 -21.24 17.31
C GLU A 66 -8.71 -20.04 16.49
N PHE A 67 -8.74 -18.82 17.06
CA PHE A 67 -8.32 -17.62 16.36
C PHE A 67 -6.78 -17.51 16.33
N PRO A 68 -6.17 -17.34 15.14
CA PRO A 68 -4.72 -17.18 15.03
C PRO A 68 -4.28 -15.90 15.74
N ARG A 69 -3.37 -16.03 16.71
CA ARG A 69 -2.87 -14.89 17.48
C ARG A 69 -1.98 -14.00 16.62
N VAL A 70 -2.20 -12.69 16.73
CA VAL A 70 -1.26 -11.67 16.27
C VAL A 70 -0.51 -11.17 17.50
N SER A 71 0.79 -11.46 17.56
CA SER A 71 1.64 -11.04 18.67
C SER A 71 1.73 -9.52 18.75
N ALA A 72 1.99 -9.01 19.96
CA ALA A 72 2.38 -7.62 20.13
C ALA A 72 3.76 -7.37 19.47
N PHE A 73 4.07 -6.10 19.21
CA PHE A 73 5.39 -5.71 18.72
C PHE A 73 6.39 -5.77 19.89
N GLU A 74 7.31 -6.73 19.84
CA GLU A 74 8.32 -7.01 20.88
C GLU A 74 9.75 -6.95 20.32
N GLU A 75 9.88 -6.55 19.05
CA GLU A 75 11.13 -6.53 18.31
C GLU A 75 12.07 -5.45 18.86
N GLN A 76 13.31 -5.87 19.15
CA GLN A 76 14.36 -4.96 19.61
C GLN A 76 15.08 -4.27 18.44
N GLN A 77 15.13 -4.97 17.30
CA GLN A 77 15.73 -4.50 16.05
C GLN A 77 14.62 -4.06 15.10
N TYR A 78 14.60 -2.79 14.72
CA TYR A 78 13.59 -2.23 13.80
C TYR A 78 14.09 -0.93 13.16
N HIS A 79 13.31 -0.40 12.21
CA HIS A 79 13.44 0.96 11.70
C HIS A 79 12.36 1.86 12.25
N GLU A 80 12.74 3.07 12.64
CA GLU A 80 11.80 4.16 12.90
C GLU A 80 11.73 5.09 11.70
N LEU A 81 10.53 5.39 11.22
CA LEU A 81 10.31 6.25 10.06
C LEU A 81 9.00 7.05 10.16
N PRO A 82 8.90 8.22 9.50
CA PRO A 82 7.68 9.01 9.54
C PRO A 82 6.49 8.23 8.96
N ALA A 83 5.36 8.23 9.66
CA ALA A 83 4.14 7.55 9.22
C ALA A 83 3.68 8.09 7.86
N ARG A 84 3.75 9.41 7.67
CA ARG A 84 3.49 10.07 6.37
C ARG A 84 4.36 9.50 5.25
N PHE A 85 5.66 9.33 5.49
CA PHE A 85 6.57 8.79 4.48
C PHE A 85 6.21 7.34 4.13
N PHE A 86 5.83 6.52 5.11
CA PHE A 86 5.35 5.16 4.82
C PHE A 86 4.06 5.15 3.97
N ARG A 87 3.11 6.06 4.22
CA ARG A 87 1.92 6.23 3.35
C ARG A 87 2.34 6.59 1.91
N GLU A 88 3.31 7.47 1.76
CA GLU A 88 3.86 7.85 0.45
C GLU A 88 4.52 6.65 -0.25
N VAL A 89 5.30 5.84 0.48
CA VAL A 89 5.90 4.58 -0.02
C VAL A 89 4.83 3.66 -0.59
N VAL A 90 3.76 3.40 0.16
CA VAL A 90 2.68 2.50 -0.27
C VAL A 90 2.01 3.04 -1.53
N ARG A 91 1.58 4.31 -1.52
CA ARG A 91 0.85 4.93 -2.64
C ARG A 91 1.69 5.06 -3.91
N ARG A 92 3.00 5.27 -3.78
CA ARG A 92 3.90 5.47 -4.92
C ARG A 92 4.46 4.18 -5.50
N THR A 93 4.33 3.03 -4.84
CA THR A 93 4.92 1.78 -5.34
C THR A 93 3.90 0.71 -5.68
N THR A 94 2.83 0.57 -4.90
CA THR A 94 1.86 -0.53 -5.07
C THR A 94 1.10 -0.52 -6.40
N PHE A 95 0.89 0.64 -7.02
CA PHE A 95 0.19 0.70 -8.31
C PHE A 95 0.98 0.04 -9.46
N ALA A 96 2.29 -0.16 -9.27
CA ALA A 96 3.18 -0.73 -10.26
C ALA A 96 3.39 -2.24 -10.09
N THR A 97 2.82 -2.90 -9.08
CA THR A 97 2.98 -4.35 -8.83
C THR A 97 2.07 -5.22 -9.70
N ASP A 98 2.43 -6.49 -9.88
CA ASP A 98 1.67 -7.48 -10.66
C ASP A 98 1.49 -8.80 -9.90
N ASN A 99 0.25 -9.12 -9.52
CA ASN A 99 -0.09 -10.34 -8.78
C ASN A 99 -0.15 -11.60 -9.68
N GLU A 100 -0.17 -11.44 -11.00
CA GLU A 100 -0.29 -12.55 -11.95
C GLU A 100 1.07 -13.05 -12.46
N SER A 101 2.17 -12.40 -12.04
CA SER A 101 3.51 -12.76 -12.48
C SER A 101 3.93 -14.14 -11.96
N ALA A 102 4.14 -15.08 -12.89
CA ALA A 102 4.57 -16.44 -12.56
C ALA A 102 6.08 -16.59 -12.34
N ARG A 103 6.90 -15.63 -12.82
CA ARG A 103 8.37 -15.76 -12.86
C ARG A 103 9.08 -15.07 -11.69
N TYR A 104 8.55 -13.93 -11.26
CA TYR A 104 9.11 -13.11 -10.20
C TYR A 104 8.02 -12.81 -9.18
N ALA A 105 8.41 -12.56 -7.94
CA ALA A 105 7.50 -12.18 -6.86
C ALA A 105 7.08 -10.71 -7.00
N LEU A 106 6.37 -10.38 -8.09
CA LEU A 106 5.92 -9.03 -8.43
C LEU A 106 4.59 -8.64 -7.77
N GLY A 107 3.91 -9.57 -7.10
CA GLY A 107 2.69 -9.31 -6.34
C GLY A 107 2.91 -8.57 -5.01
N GLY A 108 4.11 -8.00 -4.84
CA GLY A 108 4.51 -7.29 -3.64
C GLY A 108 5.52 -6.19 -3.94
N VAL A 109 5.74 -5.38 -2.92
CA VAL A 109 6.72 -4.30 -2.91
C VAL A 109 7.99 -4.83 -2.24
N LEU A 110 9.12 -4.75 -2.95
CA LEU A 110 10.43 -5.01 -2.36
C LEU A 110 10.79 -3.85 -1.43
N LEU A 111 11.13 -4.17 -0.18
CA LEU A 111 11.70 -3.24 0.79
C LEU A 111 13.19 -3.55 0.99
N GLU A 112 14.02 -2.53 0.88
CA GLU A 112 15.43 -2.59 1.23
C GLU A 112 15.68 -1.57 2.34
N LEU A 113 16.14 -2.05 3.51
CA LEU A 113 16.42 -1.21 4.67
C LEU A 113 17.91 -1.19 4.94
N THR A 114 18.44 0.02 5.11
CA THR A 114 19.83 0.28 5.51
C THR A 114 19.84 1.16 6.77
N SER A 115 21.01 1.47 7.31
CA SER A 115 21.14 2.23 8.56
C SER A 115 20.31 3.53 8.66
N ASP A 116 20.09 4.26 7.57
CA ASP A 116 19.46 5.59 7.57
C ASP A 116 18.32 5.78 6.56
N LYS A 117 17.99 4.77 5.75
CA LYS A 117 16.94 4.87 4.72
C LYS A 117 16.21 3.58 4.45
N LEU A 118 15.00 3.76 3.93
CA LEU A 118 14.16 2.73 3.31
C LEU A 118 14.07 3.02 1.81
N ILE A 119 14.27 1.98 1.00
CA ILE A 119 13.97 1.97 -0.43
C ILE A 119 12.84 0.97 -0.66
N ALA A 120 11.81 1.40 -1.38
CA ALA A 120 10.69 0.57 -1.76
C ALA A 120 10.54 0.53 -3.28
N VAL A 121 10.32 -0.65 -3.84
CA VAL A 121 10.23 -0.88 -5.28
C VAL A 121 9.00 -1.72 -5.62
N GLY A 122 8.18 -1.23 -6.54
CA GLY A 122 7.10 -1.98 -7.18
C GLY A 122 7.32 -2.04 -8.70
N THR A 123 7.09 -3.19 -9.33
CA THR A 123 7.18 -3.34 -10.79
C THR A 123 6.31 -4.50 -11.29
N ASP A 124 5.80 -4.35 -12.51
CA ASP A 124 5.03 -5.34 -13.27
C ASP A 124 5.85 -5.88 -14.46
N GLY A 125 7.17 -5.57 -14.49
CA GLY A 125 8.07 -5.88 -15.59
C GLY A 125 7.95 -4.94 -16.81
N ARG A 126 6.94 -4.05 -16.86
CA ARG A 126 6.74 -3.06 -17.93
C ARG A 126 7.04 -1.64 -17.46
N ARG A 127 6.76 -1.35 -16.19
CA ARG A 127 7.08 -0.10 -15.49
C ARG A 127 7.61 -0.41 -14.11
N LEU A 128 8.33 0.55 -13.55
CA LEU A 128 8.90 0.45 -12.21
C LEU A 128 8.65 1.75 -11.46
N ALA A 129 8.25 1.61 -10.21
CA ALA A 129 8.13 2.71 -9.28
C ALA A 129 9.05 2.48 -8.09
N LYS A 130 9.90 3.47 -7.81
CA LYS A 130 10.83 3.50 -6.69
C LYS A 130 10.48 4.69 -5.80
N GLN A 131 10.34 4.44 -4.50
CA GLN A 131 10.29 5.49 -3.50
C GLN A 131 11.40 5.25 -2.49
N GLU A 132 12.12 6.29 -2.11
CA GLU A 132 13.13 6.23 -1.06
C GLU A 132 13.04 7.42 -0.12
N GLY A 133 13.53 7.26 1.10
CA GLY A 133 13.48 8.31 2.12
C GLY A 133 13.98 7.82 3.47
N PRO A 134 13.93 8.70 4.49
CA PRO A 134 14.57 8.45 5.78
C PRO A 134 13.90 7.31 6.55
N ALA A 135 14.71 6.42 7.09
CA ALA A 135 14.30 5.39 8.04
C ALA A 135 15.50 5.06 8.94
N LYS A 136 15.39 5.33 10.24
CA LYS A 136 16.49 5.18 11.18
C LYS A 136 16.53 3.76 11.73
N SER A 137 17.65 3.08 11.54
CA SER A 137 17.89 1.77 12.16
C SER A 137 18.05 1.90 13.68
N ILE A 138 17.41 1.00 14.41
CA ILE A 138 17.51 0.80 15.85
C ILE A 138 18.10 -0.59 16.08
N GLU A 139 19.10 -0.68 16.97
CA GLU A 139 19.85 -1.90 17.27
C GLU A 139 20.45 -2.59 16.02
N GLY A 140 20.80 -1.80 14.98
CA GLY A 140 21.48 -2.27 13.77
C GLY A 140 20.61 -3.08 12.82
N HIS A 141 19.28 -2.98 12.91
CA HIS A 141 18.36 -3.62 11.97
C HIS A 141 18.62 -3.14 10.53
N GLU A 142 18.75 -4.08 9.59
CA GLU A 142 18.88 -3.88 8.14
C GLU A 142 18.38 -5.13 7.42
N THR A 143 17.93 -5.01 6.16
CA THR A 143 17.53 -6.20 5.38
C THR A 143 18.74 -6.97 4.83
N GLY A 144 19.87 -6.29 4.60
CA GLY A 144 21.02 -6.88 3.91
C GLY A 144 20.63 -7.43 2.54
N ASP A 145 21.03 -8.67 2.26
CA ASP A 145 20.72 -9.39 1.01
C ASP A 145 19.36 -10.14 1.04
N VAL A 146 18.61 -10.05 2.15
CA VAL A 146 17.31 -10.71 2.28
C VAL A 146 16.27 -10.02 1.41
N MET A 147 15.53 -10.80 0.64
CA MET A 147 14.45 -10.31 -0.22
C MET A 147 13.19 -10.05 0.61
N THR A 148 13.08 -8.86 1.17
CA THR A 148 11.90 -8.46 1.94
C THR A 148 10.78 -7.99 1.01
N ILE A 149 9.99 -8.92 0.49
CA ILE A 149 8.90 -8.62 -0.45
C ILE A 149 7.57 -8.66 0.31
N VAL A 150 6.96 -7.49 0.51
CA VAL A 150 5.69 -7.38 1.24
C VAL A 150 4.52 -7.43 0.26
N PRO A 151 3.52 -8.32 0.44
CA PRO A 151 2.37 -8.41 -0.46
C PRO A 151 1.67 -7.06 -0.64
N THR A 152 1.23 -6.75 -1.86
CA THR A 152 0.58 -5.45 -2.16
C THR A 152 -0.65 -5.20 -1.28
N ARG A 153 -1.46 -6.24 -1.05
CA ARG A 153 -2.62 -6.15 -0.16
C ARG A 153 -2.23 -5.85 1.28
N ALA A 154 -1.12 -6.43 1.75
CA ALA A 154 -0.60 -6.15 3.08
C ALA A 154 -0.11 -4.70 3.20
N MET A 155 0.64 -4.19 2.21
CA MET A 155 1.06 -2.78 2.15
C MET A 155 -0.13 -1.81 2.23
N GLN A 156 -1.22 -2.11 1.53
CA GLN A 156 -2.44 -1.30 1.56
C GLN A 156 -3.18 -1.38 2.90
N LEU A 157 -3.27 -2.57 3.50
CA LEU A 157 -3.87 -2.72 4.83
C LEU A 157 -3.05 -2.02 5.91
N LEU A 158 -1.72 -2.11 5.82
CA LEU A 158 -0.79 -1.40 6.67
C LEU A 158 -1.01 0.11 6.60
N GLU A 159 -1.11 0.68 5.39
CA GLU A 159 -1.38 2.11 5.20
C GLU A 159 -2.71 2.56 5.81
N ARG A 160 -3.77 1.76 5.63
CA ARG A 160 -5.11 2.05 6.18
C ARG A 160 -5.18 1.93 7.69
N ALA A 161 -4.31 1.13 8.30
CA ALA A 161 -4.27 0.92 9.74
C ALA A 161 -3.49 2.03 10.48
N LEU A 162 -2.76 2.90 9.76
CA LEU A 162 -2.04 4.01 10.37
C LEU A 162 -3.03 5.07 10.87
N ALA A 163 -2.88 5.49 12.13
CA ALA A 163 -3.63 6.61 12.67
C ALA A 163 -3.23 7.92 11.97
N ASP A 164 -4.18 8.84 11.78
CA ASP A 164 -3.95 10.12 11.09
C ASP A 164 -3.04 11.09 11.85
N ASN A 165 -2.96 10.93 13.17
CA ASN A 165 -2.13 11.74 14.04
C ASN A 165 -0.81 11.04 14.44
N GLU A 166 -0.48 9.89 13.83
CA GLU A 166 0.79 9.23 14.11
C GLU A 166 1.94 9.98 13.41
N GLU A 167 2.98 10.33 14.18
CA GLU A 167 4.18 10.96 13.63
C GLU A 167 5.12 9.93 13.01
N ASN A 168 5.44 8.86 13.75
CA ASN A 168 6.40 7.82 13.37
C ASN A 168 5.80 6.42 13.52
N ILE A 169 6.30 5.49 12.73
CA ILE A 169 6.04 4.05 12.86
C ILE A 169 7.33 3.31 13.16
N LYS A 170 7.20 2.11 13.73
CA LYS A 170 8.28 1.13 13.80
C LYS A 170 8.03 0.03 12.79
N LEU A 171 9.06 -0.35 12.05
CA LEU A 171 9.01 -1.39 11.04
C LEU A 171 10.14 -2.39 11.27
N SER A 172 9.80 -3.63 11.59
CA SER A 172 10.73 -4.74 11.74
C SER A 172 10.49 -5.76 10.64
N THR A 173 11.56 -6.33 10.12
CA THR A 173 11.51 -7.36 9.07
C THR A 173 12.32 -8.56 9.51
N SER A 174 11.80 -9.75 9.25
CA SER A 174 12.51 -11.01 9.41
C SER A 174 12.60 -11.72 8.06
N GLU A 175 13.11 -12.95 8.03
CA GLU A 175 13.18 -13.74 6.80
C GLU A 175 11.79 -14.03 6.19
N ASN A 176 10.75 -14.12 7.02
CA ASN A 176 9.43 -14.62 6.60
C ASN A 176 8.29 -13.65 6.84
N ASP A 177 8.50 -12.58 7.60
CA ASP A 177 7.46 -11.63 7.93
C ASP A 177 7.96 -10.19 8.08
N VAL A 178 6.99 -9.28 8.02
CA VAL A 178 7.15 -7.87 8.39
C VAL A 178 6.15 -7.55 9.49
N ARG A 179 6.61 -6.74 10.45
CA ARG A 179 5.79 -6.20 11.53
C ARG A 179 5.90 -4.70 11.54
N VAL A 180 4.75 -4.05 11.68
CA VAL A 180 4.66 -2.59 11.76
C VAL A 180 3.88 -2.21 13.00
N GLN A 181 4.44 -1.32 13.81
CA GLN A 181 3.76 -0.71 14.94
C GLN A 181 3.52 0.77 14.66
N SER A 182 2.26 1.20 14.85
CA SER A 182 1.81 2.60 14.81
C SER A 182 0.96 2.83 16.05
N GLY A 183 1.50 3.55 17.03
CA GLY A 183 0.81 3.79 18.29
C GLY A 183 0.31 2.50 18.95
N LYS A 184 -1.01 2.30 18.94
CA LYS A 184 -1.70 1.15 19.54
C LYS A 184 -1.96 -0.02 18.59
N ALA A 185 -1.60 0.11 17.32
CA ALA A 185 -1.79 -0.92 16.32
C ALA A 185 -0.46 -1.64 16.03
N THR A 186 -0.51 -2.96 16.01
CA THR A 186 0.54 -3.84 15.49
C THR A 186 -0.02 -4.63 14.32
N ILE A 187 0.64 -4.56 13.19
CA ILE A 187 0.26 -5.26 11.97
C ILE A 187 1.37 -6.23 11.61
N PHE A 188 0.97 -7.43 11.23
CA PHE A 188 1.82 -8.50 10.75
C PHE A 188 1.46 -8.84 9.31
N SER A 189 2.46 -9.10 8.48
CA SER A 189 2.27 -9.75 7.19
C SER A 189 3.38 -10.76 6.93
N ARG A 190 3.02 -11.93 6.39
CA ARG A 190 4.01 -12.79 5.76
C ARG A 190 4.59 -12.11 4.52
N LEU A 191 5.85 -12.42 4.23
CA LEU A 191 6.52 -12.00 3.01
C LEU A 191 6.18 -12.94 1.86
N VAL A 192 6.29 -12.42 0.64
CA VAL A 192 6.18 -13.24 -0.58
C VAL A 192 7.48 -14.00 -0.77
N GLU A 193 7.40 -15.32 -0.87
CA GLU A 193 8.54 -16.14 -1.26
C GLU A 193 8.84 -15.96 -2.75
N GLY A 194 10.10 -15.75 -3.10
CA GLY A 194 10.54 -15.72 -4.48
C GLY A 194 11.67 -14.76 -4.75
N ARG A 195 12.00 -14.61 -6.03
CA ARG A 195 13.04 -13.67 -6.49
C ARG A 195 12.39 -12.38 -6.98
N TYR A 196 13.03 -11.26 -6.68
CA TYR A 196 12.72 -9.97 -7.30
C TYR A 196 13.74 -9.69 -8.43
N PRO A 197 13.35 -9.04 -9.54
CA PRO A 197 14.29 -8.68 -10.60
C PRO A 197 15.37 -7.70 -10.09
N ARG A 198 16.54 -7.69 -10.75
CA ARG A 198 17.60 -6.69 -10.51
C ARG A 198 17.13 -5.31 -10.98
N TRP A 199 16.32 -4.67 -10.15
CA TRP A 199 15.59 -3.45 -10.48
C TRP A 199 16.51 -2.25 -10.78
N ARG A 200 17.75 -2.26 -10.25
CA ARG A 200 18.75 -1.23 -10.53
C ARG A 200 19.24 -1.24 -11.98
N ASP A 201 19.19 -2.38 -12.65
CA ASP A 201 19.68 -2.54 -14.03
C ASP A 201 18.77 -1.85 -15.07
N VAL A 202 17.54 -1.51 -14.70
CA VAL A 202 16.57 -0.91 -15.62
C VAL A 202 16.75 0.60 -15.82
N PHE A 203 17.56 1.25 -14.96
CA PHE A 203 17.83 2.67 -15.12
C PHE A 203 18.76 2.88 -16.33
N PRO A 204 18.40 3.78 -17.28
CA PRO A 204 19.25 4.09 -18.40
C PRO A 204 20.66 4.49 -17.94
N GLN A 205 21.68 3.84 -18.50
CA GLN A 205 23.09 4.15 -18.23
C GLN A 205 23.63 5.25 -19.16
N ALA A 206 22.98 5.47 -20.30
CA ALA A 206 23.32 6.53 -21.23
C ALA A 206 22.89 7.89 -20.69
N GLU A 207 23.61 8.95 -21.08
CA GLU A 207 23.22 10.32 -20.74
C GLU A 207 21.82 10.65 -21.30
N CYS A 208 21.03 11.38 -20.51
CA CYS A 208 19.73 11.87 -20.96
C CYS A 208 19.91 12.78 -22.16
N ILE A 209 19.39 12.35 -23.32
CA ILE A 209 19.38 13.14 -24.56
C ILE A 209 18.59 14.45 -24.44
N ALA A 210 17.61 14.51 -23.52
CA ALA A 210 16.80 15.68 -23.26
C ALA A 210 16.22 15.65 -21.84
N LYS A 211 16.01 16.82 -21.25
CA LYS A 211 15.27 17.02 -20.00
C LYS A 211 14.23 18.11 -20.21
N ILE A 212 12.96 17.76 -20.07
CA ILE A 212 11.83 18.65 -20.36
C ILE A 212 11.05 18.85 -19.08
N GLU A 213 10.97 20.09 -18.62
CA GLU A 213 10.16 20.45 -17.46
C GLU A 213 8.71 20.66 -17.89
N MET A 214 7.77 20.02 -17.19
CA MET A 214 6.36 20.04 -17.52
C MET A 214 5.51 20.16 -16.26
N THR A 215 4.44 20.95 -16.32
CA THR A 215 3.49 21.03 -15.21
C THR A 215 2.59 19.79 -15.19
N VAL A 216 2.52 19.11 -14.04
CA VAL A 216 1.83 17.81 -13.90
C VAL A 216 0.37 17.84 -14.34
N GLY A 217 -0.42 18.82 -13.87
CA GLY A 217 -1.86 18.89 -14.15
C GLY A 217 -2.18 19.03 -15.65
N PRO A 218 -1.65 20.07 -16.34
CA PRO A 218 -1.81 20.24 -17.78
C PRO A 218 -1.32 19.04 -18.59
N PHE A 219 -0.17 18.47 -18.24
CA PHE A 219 0.35 17.30 -18.93
C PHE A 219 -0.55 16.07 -18.77
N GLN A 220 -1.01 15.80 -17.55
CA GLN A 220 -1.93 14.70 -17.27
C GLN A 220 -3.25 14.88 -18.04
N ALA A 221 -3.78 16.10 -18.11
CA ALA A 221 -4.98 16.40 -18.88
C ALA A 221 -4.77 16.13 -20.37
N ALA A 222 -3.63 16.56 -20.94
CA ALA A 222 -3.30 16.32 -22.34
C ALA A 222 -3.16 14.83 -22.67
N VAL A 223 -2.49 14.05 -21.81
CA VAL A 223 -2.39 12.59 -21.95
C VAL A 223 -3.77 11.93 -21.93
N ARG A 224 -4.64 12.34 -20.98
CA ARG A 224 -6.00 11.80 -20.89
C ARG A 224 -6.84 12.15 -22.12
N GLN A 225 -6.72 13.37 -22.64
CA GLN A 225 -7.41 13.78 -23.86
C GLN A 225 -6.96 12.97 -25.07
N ALA A 226 -5.65 12.80 -25.26
CA ALA A 226 -5.12 11.99 -26.36
C ALA A 226 -5.57 10.52 -26.23
N ALA A 227 -5.62 9.99 -25.00
CA ALA A 227 -6.01 8.61 -24.74
C ALA A 227 -7.50 8.30 -24.97
N ILE A 228 -8.38 9.28 -25.16
CA ILE A 228 -9.84 9.05 -25.39
C ILE A 228 -10.09 8.10 -26.58
N ILE A 229 -9.21 8.15 -27.58
CA ILE A 229 -9.34 7.39 -28.83
C ILE A 229 -8.62 6.02 -28.75
N THR A 230 -7.88 5.77 -27.66
CA THR A 230 -7.19 4.49 -27.46
C THR A 230 -8.18 3.37 -27.09
N THR A 231 -7.81 2.12 -27.37
CA THR A 231 -8.58 0.94 -26.96
C THR A 231 -7.83 0.16 -25.90
N GLU A 232 -8.50 -0.78 -25.23
CA GLU A 232 -7.81 -1.64 -24.25
C GLU A 232 -6.66 -2.44 -24.87
N GLU A 233 -6.82 -2.84 -26.13
CA GLU A 233 -5.82 -3.57 -26.92
C GLU A 233 -4.70 -2.65 -27.45
N ARG A 234 -4.98 -1.36 -27.66
CA ARG A 234 -4.03 -0.36 -28.18
C ARG A 234 -4.07 0.92 -27.34
N ARG A 235 -3.36 0.90 -26.20
CA ARG A 235 -3.25 2.03 -25.25
C ARG A 235 -2.09 3.00 -25.56
N GLY A 236 -1.57 2.99 -26.78
CA GLY A 236 -0.40 3.78 -27.16
C GLY A 236 -0.74 5.25 -27.42
N VAL A 237 0.02 6.15 -26.83
CA VAL A 237 0.04 7.58 -27.17
C VAL A 237 1.46 7.93 -27.61
N ASN A 238 1.60 8.48 -28.81
CA ASN A 238 2.86 8.93 -29.36
C ASN A 238 3.11 10.39 -28.95
N PHE A 239 4.31 10.66 -28.46
CA PHE A 239 4.75 11.98 -28.02
C PHE A 239 5.77 12.50 -29.01
N LYS A 240 5.50 13.65 -29.65
CA LYS A 240 6.45 14.36 -30.50
C LYS A 240 6.80 15.69 -29.85
N PHE A 241 8.08 15.88 -29.52
CA PHE A 241 8.60 17.10 -28.93
C PHE A 241 9.30 17.91 -30.03
N ALA A 242 8.79 19.10 -30.36
CA ALA A 242 9.34 19.99 -31.37
C ALA A 242 8.74 21.39 -31.23
N GLU A 243 9.45 22.42 -31.71
CA GLU A 243 8.88 23.77 -31.92
C GLU A 243 8.19 24.36 -30.66
N GLY A 244 8.81 24.22 -29.49
CA GLY A 244 8.26 24.73 -28.22
C GLY A 244 6.97 24.03 -27.76
N LYS A 245 6.64 22.84 -28.28
CA LYS A 245 5.46 22.06 -27.88
C LYS A 245 5.72 20.56 -27.83
N VAL A 246 4.86 19.86 -27.10
CA VAL A 246 4.65 18.42 -27.24
C VAL A 246 3.31 18.17 -27.89
N THR A 247 3.33 17.35 -28.94
CA THR A 247 2.14 16.82 -29.59
C THR A 247 1.92 15.38 -29.13
N LEU A 248 0.75 15.11 -28.56
CA LEU A 248 0.29 13.79 -28.15
C LEU A 248 -0.73 13.29 -29.17
N ALA A 249 -0.41 12.18 -29.83
CA ALA A 249 -1.26 11.58 -30.85
C ALA A 249 -1.57 10.11 -30.53
N ALA A 250 -2.83 9.72 -30.71
CA ALA A 250 -3.25 8.32 -30.64
C ALA A 250 -4.11 7.96 -31.84
N HIS A 251 -4.07 6.69 -32.23
CA HIS A 251 -4.82 6.16 -33.37
C HIS A 251 -5.62 4.93 -32.92
N GLY A 252 -6.95 5.02 -33.01
CA GLY A 252 -7.89 3.93 -32.74
C GLY A 252 -8.48 3.46 -34.07
N ALA A 253 -8.34 2.16 -34.37
CA ALA A 253 -8.70 1.61 -35.68
C ALA A 253 -10.16 1.90 -36.09
N GLU A 254 -11.06 2.03 -35.11
CA GLU A 254 -12.48 2.36 -35.34
C GLU A 254 -12.88 3.70 -34.70
N GLN A 255 -12.09 4.21 -33.75
CA GLN A 255 -12.40 5.41 -32.96
C GLN A 255 -11.81 6.70 -33.57
N GLY A 256 -10.97 6.59 -34.60
CA GLY A 256 -10.36 7.73 -35.30
C GLY A 256 -8.99 8.09 -34.73
N GLU A 257 -8.69 9.39 -34.70
CA GLU A 257 -7.39 9.91 -34.26
C GLU A 257 -7.55 11.05 -33.27
N SER A 258 -6.61 11.15 -32.31
CA SER A 258 -6.49 12.30 -31.42
C SER A 258 -5.20 13.04 -31.69
N HIS A 259 -5.25 14.37 -31.53
CA HIS A 259 -4.10 15.25 -31.65
C HIS A 259 -4.23 16.36 -30.61
N VAL A 260 -3.40 16.30 -29.57
CA VAL A 260 -3.42 17.24 -28.45
C VAL A 260 -2.06 17.92 -28.34
N GLU A 261 -2.04 19.23 -28.27
CA GLU A 261 -0.81 20.01 -28.14
C GLU A 261 -0.71 20.63 -26.76
N LEU A 262 0.49 20.64 -26.21
CA LEU A 262 0.82 21.34 -24.98
C LEU A 262 2.12 22.12 -25.19
N PRO A 263 2.15 23.44 -24.92
CA PRO A 263 3.39 24.21 -24.97
C PRO A 263 4.37 23.73 -23.90
N ILE A 264 5.66 23.67 -24.24
CA ILE A 264 6.75 23.27 -23.35
C ILE A 264 7.93 24.23 -23.50
N SER A 265 8.74 24.37 -22.45
CA SER A 265 9.96 25.19 -22.48
C SER A 265 11.16 24.42 -23.06
N PHE A 266 10.93 23.64 -24.12
CA PHE A 266 11.94 22.82 -24.77
C PHE A 266 11.85 22.98 -26.28
N ASP A 267 12.96 23.41 -26.87
CA ASP A 267 13.18 23.39 -28.31
C ASP A 267 14.23 22.33 -28.60
N ALA A 268 13.81 21.21 -29.16
CA ALA A 268 14.76 20.29 -29.79
C ALA A 268 15.40 21.02 -30.96
N GLU A 269 16.73 21.05 -31.04
CA GLU A 269 17.36 21.32 -32.33
C GLU A 269 16.92 20.22 -33.30
N PRO A 270 16.41 20.56 -34.50
CA PRO A 270 16.04 19.56 -35.48
C PRO A 270 17.31 18.75 -35.83
N ALA A 271 17.19 17.43 -35.72
CA ALA A 271 18.20 16.49 -36.22
C ALA A 271 18.27 16.51 -37.75
#